data_AF-A0A6V7W082-F1
#
_entry.id   AF-A0A6V7W082-F1
#
_cell.length_a   1.000
_cell.length_b   1.000
_cell.length_c   1.000
_cell.angle_alpha   90.00
_cell.angle_beta   90.00
_cell.angle_gamma   90.00
#
_symmetry.space_group_name_H-M   'P 1'
#
loop_
_entity.id
_entity.type
_entity.pdbx_description
1 polymer ?
#
loop_
_entity_poly.entity_id
_entity_poly.type
_entity_poly.pdbx_seq_one_letter_code
_entity_poly.pdbx_strand_id
1 'polypeptide(L)'
;MAFTFSPGPNYTETETKIFLAVDIVELAANSLLACPISTINFILILKTSILHPNLKLILLCQSLCIFIRGIGRILLNIFRIYFYDFGSSGQPVLSIISNQSIFARNCIMHVIVIERIIATIKSKNYENRRNIPFHAIWITFYVYLRIFKYIQLHNVIYTNCYLVISYFNYIGDT
;
A
#
# COMPACT_ATOMS: atom_id res chain seq x y z
N MET A 1 27.36 -18.78 -15.69
CA MET A 1 26.27 -19.14 -16.62
C MET A 1 25.50 -17.86 -16.92
N ALA A 2 25.42 -17.46 -18.19
CA ALA A 2 24.58 -16.33 -18.58
C ALA A 2 23.12 -16.79 -18.55
N PHE A 3 22.27 -16.11 -17.81
CA PHE A 3 20.83 -16.39 -17.82
C PHE A 3 20.25 -15.95 -19.17
N THR A 4 19.81 -16.90 -19.98
CA THR A 4 19.09 -16.63 -21.22
C THR A 4 17.61 -16.49 -20.89
N PHE A 5 17.09 -15.27 -20.99
CA PHE A 5 15.67 -14.98 -20.80
C PHE A 5 14.99 -14.92 -22.16
N SER A 6 13.88 -15.64 -22.32
CA SER A 6 13.06 -15.47 -23.53
C SER A 6 12.43 -14.07 -23.50
N PRO A 7 12.55 -13.27 -24.58
CA PRO A 7 11.91 -11.97 -24.65
C PRO A 7 10.38 -12.14 -24.56
N GLY A 8 9.73 -11.24 -23.81
CA GLY A 8 8.27 -11.18 -23.79
C GLY A 8 7.72 -10.87 -25.19
N PRO A 9 6.43 -11.16 -25.46
CA PRO A 9 5.84 -11.05 -26.79
C PRO A 9 5.91 -9.64 -27.40
N ASN A 10 6.14 -8.60 -26.58
CA ASN A 10 6.13 -7.19 -27.00
C ASN A 10 7.42 -6.42 -26.66
N TYR A 11 8.48 -7.05 -26.14
CA TYR A 11 9.67 -6.35 -25.67
C TYR A 11 10.94 -6.87 -26.31
N THR A 12 11.89 -5.97 -26.55
CA THR A 12 13.25 -6.35 -26.94
C THR A 12 13.96 -7.06 -25.79
N GLU A 13 14.96 -7.88 -26.11
CA GLU A 13 15.77 -8.59 -25.10
C GLU A 13 16.45 -7.62 -24.12
N THR A 14 16.84 -6.43 -24.60
CA THR A 14 17.44 -5.37 -23.79
C THR A 14 16.45 -4.75 -22.81
N GLU A 15 15.22 -4.44 -23.23
CA GLU A 15 14.17 -3.92 -22.35
C GLU A 15 13.79 -4.91 -21.25
N THR A 16 13.67 -6.19 -21.60
CA THR A 16 13.35 -7.25 -20.64
C THR A 16 14.40 -7.34 -19.53
N LYS A 17 15.69 -7.23 -19.88
CA LYS A 17 16.80 -7.21 -18.91
C LYS A 17 16.76 -5.97 -18.01
N ILE A 18 16.42 -4.81 -18.56
CA ILE A 18 16.30 -3.57 -17.79
C ILE A 18 15.15 -3.68 -16.79
N PHE A 19 13.96 -4.13 -17.21
CA PHE A 19 12.81 -4.28 -16.31
C PHE A 19 13.08 -5.29 -15.19
N LEU A 20 13.71 -6.42 -15.52
CA LEU A 20 14.12 -7.41 -14.52
C LEU A 20 15.10 -6.80 -13.50
N ALA A 21 16.10 -6.04 -13.96
CA ALA A 21 17.05 -5.40 -13.07
C ALA A 21 16.36 -4.40 -12.13
N VAL A 22 15.40 -3.63 -12.63
CA VAL A 22 14.59 -2.70 -11.83
C VAL A 22 13.74 -3.45 -10.80
N ASP A 23 13.06 -4.52 -11.18
CA ASP A 23 12.22 -5.31 -10.27
C ASP A 23 13.07 -5.96 -9.15
N ILE A 24 14.27 -6.45 -9.47
CA ILE A 24 15.22 -7.01 -8.48
C ILE A 24 15.72 -5.92 -7.53
N VAL A 25 16.10 -4.75 -8.05
CA VAL A 25 16.57 -3.62 -7.22
C VAL A 25 15.44 -3.12 -6.33
N GLU A 26 14.21 -2.99 -6.85
CA GLU A 26 13.04 -2.59 -6.07
C GLU A 26 12.71 -3.64 -4.99
N LEU A 27 12.81 -4.93 -5.32
CA LEU A 27 12.63 -6.03 -4.37
C LEU A 27 13.67 -5.97 -3.26
N ALA A 28 14.94 -5.79 -3.61
CA ALA A 28 16.04 -5.66 -2.66
C ALA A 28 15.86 -4.43 -1.76
N ALA A 29 15.55 -3.27 -2.34
CA ALA A 29 15.33 -2.03 -1.58
C ALA A 29 14.16 -2.17 -0.60
N ASN A 30 13.02 -2.70 -1.06
CA ASN A 30 11.83 -2.86 -0.21
C ASN A 30 12.02 -3.94 0.86
N SER A 31 12.62 -5.08 0.51
CA SER A 31 12.84 -6.18 1.45
C SER A 31 13.90 -5.85 2.49
N LEU A 32 15.00 -5.21 2.08
CA LEU A 32 16.20 -5.04 2.90
C LEU A 32 16.17 -3.74 3.72
N LEU A 33 15.48 -2.71 3.24
CA LEU A 33 15.37 -1.44 3.96
C LEU A 33 13.97 -1.26 4.56
N ALA A 34 12.92 -1.28 3.74
CA ALA A 34 11.60 -0.82 4.19
C ALA A 34 10.97 -1.73 5.26
N CYS A 35 10.98 -3.05 5.05
CA CYS A 35 10.42 -4.02 5.99
C CYS A 35 11.14 -4.03 7.36
N PRO A 36 12.47 -4.24 7.44
CA PRO A 36 13.16 -4.30 8.73
C PRO A 36 13.13 -2.97 9.48
N ILE A 37 13.25 -1.82 8.78
CA ILE A 37 13.13 -0.50 9.41
C ILE A 37 11.73 -0.32 10.01
N SER A 38 10.68 -0.71 9.27
CA SER A 38 9.30 -0.65 9.77
C SER A 38 9.08 -1.55 10.98
N THR A 39 9.63 -2.77 10.97
CA THR A 39 9.54 -3.71 12.09
C THR A 39 10.29 -3.21 13.33
N ILE A 40 11.51 -2.67 13.15
CA ILE A 40 12.27 -2.06 14.25
C ILE A 40 11.49 -0.89 14.85
N ASN A 41 10.94 -0.01 14.01
CA ASN A 41 10.10 1.09 14.47
C ASN A 41 8.87 0.60 15.23
N PHE A 42 8.19 -0.43 14.73
CA PHE A 42 7.05 -1.04 15.40
C PHE A 42 7.42 -1.57 16.80
N ILE A 43 8.52 -2.32 16.91
CA ILE A 43 9.03 -2.86 18.17
C ILE A 43 9.41 -1.72 19.13
N LEU A 44 10.10 -0.69 18.63
CA LEU A 44 10.52 0.46 19.44
C LEU A 44 9.30 1.18 20.02
N ILE A 45 8.30 1.50 19.19
CA ILE A 45 7.05 2.14 19.64
C ILE A 45 6.31 1.26 20.66
N LEU A 46 6.31 -0.06 20.45
CA LEU A 46 5.67 -1.01 21.36
C LEU A 46 6.36 -1.01 22.74
N LYS A 47 7.69 -0.93 22.76
CA LYS A 47 8.51 -0.89 23.99
C LYS A 47 8.52 0.47 24.68
N THR A 48 8.36 1.58 23.97
CA THR A 48 8.30 2.91 24.59
C THR A 48 7.02 3.05 25.44
N SER A 49 7.19 3.24 26.75
CA SER A 49 6.11 3.42 27.73
C SER A 49 5.75 4.90 27.99
N ILE A 50 6.63 5.83 27.61
CA ILE A 50 6.48 7.27 27.90
C ILE A 50 5.46 7.95 26.99
N LEU A 51 5.09 7.29 25.88
CA LEU A 51 4.24 7.92 24.87
C LEU A 51 2.75 7.83 25.24
N HIS A 52 2.03 8.94 25.06
CA HIS A 52 0.58 9.01 25.26
C HIS A 52 -0.14 7.89 24.49
N PRO A 53 -1.10 7.16 25.10
CA PRO A 53 -1.68 5.96 24.53
C PRO A 53 -2.33 6.18 23.15
N ASN A 54 -2.96 7.34 22.92
CA ASN A 54 -3.55 7.67 21.63
C ASN A 54 -2.49 7.85 20.54
N LEU A 55 -1.39 8.53 20.85
CA LEU A 55 -0.28 8.75 19.93
C LEU A 55 0.43 7.43 19.62
N LYS A 56 0.60 6.57 20.63
CA LYS A 56 1.14 5.22 20.47
C LYS A 56 0.31 4.41 19.48
N LEU A 57 -1.01 4.43 19.60
CA LEU A 57 -1.90 3.70 18.69
C LEU A 57 -1.79 4.21 17.24
N ILE A 58 -1.70 5.53 17.04
CA ILE A 58 -1.59 6.11 15.70
C ILE A 58 -0.24 5.73 15.05
N LEU A 59 0.87 5.82 15.79
CA LEU A 59 2.19 5.43 15.29
C LEU A 59 2.29 3.92 15.03
N LEU A 60 1.63 3.10 15.86
CA LEU A 60 1.53 1.65 15.65
C LEU A 60 0.74 1.33 14.38
N CYS A 61 -0.35 2.06 14.12
CA CYS A 61 -1.10 1.93 12.88
C CYS A 61 -0.25 2.37 11.66
N GLN A 62 0.48 3.49 11.76
CA GLN A 62 1.35 3.97 10.70
C GLN A 62 2.44 2.96 10.32
N SER A 63 3.12 2.39 11.31
CA SER A 63 4.15 1.37 11.09
C SER A 63 3.55 0.09 10.52
N LEU A 64 2.36 -0.33 10.96
CA LEU A 64 1.63 -1.45 10.37
C LEU A 64 1.29 -1.19 8.88
N CYS A 65 0.85 0.01 8.51
CA CYS A 65 0.57 0.35 7.11
C CYS A 65 1.82 0.29 6.22
N ILE A 66 2.98 0.75 6.72
CA ILE A 66 4.25 0.66 5.98
C ILE A 66 4.66 -0.81 5.81
N PHE A 67 4.49 -1.61 6.86
CA PHE A 67 4.78 -3.05 6.82
C PHE A 67 3.91 -3.79 5.79
N ILE A 68 2.58 -3.60 5.82
CA ILE A 68 1.66 -4.19 4.84
C ILE A 68 2.03 -3.77 3.41
N ARG A 69 2.38 -2.49 3.20
CA ARG A 69 2.85 -2.01 1.90
C ARG A 69 4.12 -2.74 1.44
N GLY A 70 5.09 -2.89 2.33
CA GLY A 70 6.35 -3.59 2.06
C GLY A 70 6.10 -5.03 1.62
N ILE A 71 5.28 -5.77 2.38
CA ILE A 71 4.88 -7.14 2.02
C ILE A 71 4.16 -7.16 0.66
N GLY A 72 3.20 -6.27 0.43
CA GLY A 72 2.46 -6.21 -0.83
C GLY A 72 3.35 -5.99 -2.05
N ARG A 73 4.37 -5.12 -1.93
CA ARG A 73 5.37 -4.87 -2.98
C ARG A 73 6.28 -6.08 -3.22
N ILE A 74 6.76 -6.71 -2.14
CA ILE A 74 7.56 -7.93 -2.23
C ILE A 74 6.80 -9.02 -2.97
N LEU A 75 5.54 -9.26 -2.58
CA LEU A 75 4.68 -10.24 -3.24
C LEU A 75 4.47 -9.90 -4.72
N LEU A 76 4.16 -8.64 -5.05
CA LEU A 76 3.95 -8.21 -6.44
C LEU A 76 5.20 -8.49 -7.31
N ASN A 77 6.39 -8.15 -6.82
CA ASN A 77 7.63 -8.38 -7.55
C ASN A 77 7.95 -9.88 -7.66
N ILE A 78 7.70 -10.69 -6.62
CA ILE A 78 7.86 -12.15 -6.69
C ILE A 78 6.92 -12.75 -7.73
N PHE A 79 5.65 -12.32 -7.76
CA PHE A 79 4.67 -12.82 -8.74
C PHE A 79 5.03 -12.42 -10.16
N ARG A 80 5.51 -11.19 -10.41
CA ARG A 80 6.02 -10.78 -11.72
C ARG A 80 7.17 -11.66 -12.20
N ILE A 81 8.15 -11.92 -11.33
CA ILE A 81 9.28 -12.79 -11.64
C ILE A 81 8.82 -14.22 -11.90
N TYR A 82 7.87 -14.73 -11.10
CA TYR A 82 7.36 -16.09 -11.22
C TYR A 82 6.59 -16.34 -12.53
N PHE A 83 5.78 -15.37 -12.96
CA PHE A 83 5.00 -15.46 -14.21
C PHE A 83 5.75 -14.98 -15.46
N TYR A 84 7.01 -14.54 -15.33
CA TYR A 84 7.79 -13.92 -16.41
C TYR A 84 7.07 -12.71 -17.05
N ASP A 85 6.20 -12.05 -16.30
CA ASP A 85 5.40 -10.92 -16.77
C ASP A 85 6.08 -9.60 -16.37
N PHE A 86 7.08 -9.22 -17.18
CA PHE A 86 7.88 -8.04 -16.96
C PHE A 86 7.19 -6.79 -17.54
N GLY A 87 7.14 -5.71 -16.75
CA GLY A 87 6.58 -4.42 -17.17
C GLY A 87 5.06 -4.29 -17.08
N SER A 88 4.31 -5.36 -16.80
CA SER A 88 2.86 -5.24 -16.53
C SER A 88 2.59 -4.67 -15.14
N SER A 89 1.39 -4.14 -14.91
CA SER A 89 0.97 -3.66 -13.57
C SER A 89 0.88 -4.76 -12.49
N GLY A 90 1.13 -6.02 -12.86
CA GLY A 90 0.97 -7.18 -11.98
C GLY A 90 -0.50 -7.48 -11.67
N GLN A 91 -0.72 -8.41 -10.75
CA GLN A 91 -2.08 -8.80 -10.35
C GLN A 91 -2.81 -7.59 -9.72
N PRO A 92 -4.01 -7.22 -10.21
CA PRO A 92 -4.71 -5.99 -9.80
C PRO A 92 -5.00 -5.97 -8.30
N VAL A 93 -5.29 -7.13 -7.70
CA VAL A 93 -5.53 -7.27 -6.26
C VAL A 93 -4.32 -6.86 -5.42
N LEU A 94 -3.11 -7.28 -5.81
CA LEU A 94 -1.88 -6.93 -5.09
C LEU A 94 -1.52 -5.45 -5.25
N SER A 95 -1.73 -4.90 -6.45
CA SER A 95 -1.57 -3.47 -6.72
C SER A 95 -2.53 -2.63 -5.87
N ILE A 96 -3.78 -3.05 -5.75
CA ILE A 96 -4.80 -2.43 -4.89
C ILE A 96 -4.36 -2.44 -3.43
N ILE A 97 -3.93 -3.59 -2.90
CA ILE A 97 -3.47 -3.71 -1.50
C ILE A 97 -2.28 -2.76 -1.25
N SER A 98 -1.30 -2.75 -2.16
CA SER A 98 -0.13 -1.87 -2.05
C SER A 98 -0.51 -0.38 -2.04
N ASN A 99 -1.41 0.02 -2.94
CA ASN A 99 -1.87 1.40 -3.08
C ASN A 99 -2.74 1.83 -1.89
N GLN A 100 -3.61 0.95 -1.38
CA GLN A 100 -4.46 1.23 -0.22
C GLN A 100 -3.64 1.61 1.01
N SER A 101 -2.48 0.96 1.21
CA SER A 101 -1.57 1.31 2.31
C SER A 101 -0.98 2.73 2.18
N ILE A 102 -0.79 3.25 0.96
CA ILE A 102 -0.32 4.62 0.72
C ILE A 102 -1.38 5.63 1.15
N PHE A 103 -2.63 5.40 0.73
CA PHE A 103 -3.74 6.25 1.11
C PHE A 103 -3.97 6.24 2.62
N ALA A 104 -3.94 5.05 3.24
CA ALA A 104 -4.05 4.91 4.69
C ALA A 104 -2.96 5.71 5.42
N ARG A 105 -1.70 5.60 4.97
CA ARG A 105 -0.57 6.37 5.53
C ARG A 105 -0.79 7.88 5.43
N ASN A 106 -1.23 8.37 4.26
CA ASN A 106 -1.46 9.81 4.07
C ASN A 106 -2.57 10.33 4.99
N CYS A 107 -3.66 9.58 5.13
CA CYS A 107 -4.74 9.92 6.07
C CYS A 107 -4.24 9.92 7.52
N ILE A 108 -3.46 8.92 7.93
CA ILE A 108 -2.90 8.84 9.28
C ILE A 108 -2.04 10.08 9.60
N MET A 109 -1.25 10.57 8.65
CA MET A 109 -0.48 11.81 8.85
C MET A 109 -1.39 13.02 9.15
N HIS A 110 -2.51 13.16 8.43
CA HIS A 110 -3.50 14.21 8.73
C HIS A 110 -4.12 14.02 10.12
N VAL A 111 -4.43 12.79 10.52
CA VAL A 111 -4.95 12.48 11.86
C VAL A 111 -3.98 12.93 12.96
N ILE A 112 -2.68 12.67 12.80
CA ILE A 112 -1.65 13.11 13.75
C ILE A 112 -1.61 14.64 13.85
N VAL A 113 -1.64 15.33 12.72
CA VAL A 113 -1.61 16.80 12.69
C VAL A 113 -2.84 17.39 13.38
N ILE A 114 -4.03 16.86 13.08
CA ILE A 114 -5.28 17.31 13.70
C ILE A 114 -5.27 17.04 15.21
N GLU A 115 -4.82 15.85 15.64
CA GLU A 115 -4.71 15.50 17.06
C GLU A 115 -3.81 16.49 17.82
N ARG A 116 -2.65 16.84 17.23
CA ARG A 116 -1.75 17.84 17.80
C ARG A 116 -2.36 19.23 17.85
N ILE A 117 -3.09 19.66 16.82
CA ILE A 117 -3.78 20.96 16.81
C ILE A 117 -4.86 21.02 17.89
N ILE A 118 -5.62 19.93 18.08
CA ILE A 118 -6.66 19.87 19.13
C ILE A 118 -6.00 19.93 20.52
N ALA A 119 -4.90 19.20 20.71
CA ALA A 119 -4.15 19.19 21.97
C ALA A 119 -3.58 20.57 22.32
N THR A 120 -3.09 21.33 21.32
CA THR A 120 -2.56 22.68 21.55
C THR A 120 -3.67 23.70 21.84
N ILE A 121 -4.79 23.66 21.12
CA ILE A 121 -5.89 24.64 21.29
C ILE A 121 -6.67 24.39 22.58
N LYS A 122 -6.93 23.12 22.94
CA LYS A 122 -7.82 22.75 24.04
C LYS A 122 -7.13 21.97 25.15
N SER A 123 -5.88 22.31 25.47
CA SER A 123 -5.06 21.58 26.45
C SER A 123 -5.79 21.27 27.77
N LYS A 124 -6.47 22.27 28.38
CA LYS A 124 -7.18 22.11 29.67
C LYS A 124 -8.32 21.08 29.65
N ASN A 125 -9.06 20.98 28.54
CA ASN A 125 -10.20 20.06 28.41
C ASN A 125 -9.85 18.76 27.69
N TYR A 126 -8.68 18.72 27.05
CA TYR A 126 -8.22 17.58 26.26
C TYR A 126 -8.04 16.34 27.13
N GLU A 127 -7.42 16.50 28.30
CA GLU A 127 -7.12 15.39 29.21
C GLU A 127 -8.39 14.66 29.69
N ASN A 128 -9.44 15.43 30.01
CA ASN A 128 -10.73 14.89 30.44
C ASN A 128 -11.58 14.27 29.32
N ARG A 129 -11.37 14.64 28.05
CA ARG A 129 -12.21 14.18 26.92
C ARG A 129 -11.43 13.56 25.77
N ARG A 130 -10.24 13.00 26.02
CA ARG A 130 -9.31 12.52 24.97
C ARG A 130 -9.89 11.46 24.02
N ASN A 131 -10.84 10.63 24.49
CA ASN A 131 -11.34 9.49 23.72
C ASN A 131 -12.35 9.91 22.62
N ILE A 132 -13.08 11.00 22.83
CA ILE A 132 -14.15 11.45 21.93
C ILE A 132 -13.61 11.91 20.57
N PRO A 133 -12.66 12.88 20.49
CA PRO A 133 -12.14 13.32 19.20
C PRO A 133 -11.37 12.19 18.50
N PHE A 134 -10.74 11.30 19.27
CA PHE A 134 -10.06 10.13 18.74
C PHE A 134 -11.03 9.19 18.02
N HIS A 135 -12.14 8.81 18.65
CA HIS A 135 -13.16 7.98 17.99
C HIS A 135 -13.79 8.66 16.78
N ALA A 136 -14.07 9.96 16.85
CA ALA A 136 -14.62 10.70 15.72
C ALA A 136 -13.70 10.64 14.49
N ILE A 137 -12.40 10.84 14.69
CA ILE A 137 -11.41 10.76 13.60
C ILE A 137 -11.33 9.34 13.03
N TRP A 138 -11.35 8.32 13.90
CA TRP A 138 -11.35 6.91 13.47
C TRP A 138 -12.60 6.51 12.69
N ILE A 139 -13.77 7.02 13.06
CA ILE A 139 -15.01 6.79 12.31
C ILE A 139 -14.91 7.41 10.91
N THR A 140 -14.44 8.66 10.81
CA THR A 140 -14.22 9.32 9.51
C THR A 140 -13.25 8.52 8.64
N PHE A 141 -12.18 8.01 9.24
CA PHE A 141 -11.21 7.14 8.55
C PHE A 141 -11.83 5.82 8.06
N TYR A 142 -12.66 5.17 8.89
CA TYR A 142 -13.37 3.95 8.52
C TYR A 142 -14.35 4.17 7.36
N VAL A 143 -15.14 5.25 7.42
CA VAL A 143 -16.07 5.63 6.35
C VAL A 143 -15.31 5.91 5.05
N TYR A 144 -14.21 6.65 5.13
CA TYR A 144 -13.36 6.94 3.97
C TYR A 144 -12.79 5.66 3.34
N LEU A 145 -12.26 4.73 4.15
CA LEU A 145 -11.78 3.43 3.68
C LEU A 145 -12.89 2.61 2.99
N ARG A 146 -14.12 2.66 3.52
CA ARG A 146 -15.26 1.94 2.93
C ARG A 146 -15.64 2.50 1.57
N ILE A 147 -15.68 3.83 1.44
CA ILE A 147 -15.95 4.53 0.17
C ILE A 147 -14.84 4.21 -0.84
N PHE A 148 -13.58 4.28 -0.42
CA PHE A 148 -12.44 3.98 -1.29
C PHE A 148 -12.45 2.54 -1.79
N LYS A 149 -12.74 1.57 -0.91
CA LYS A 149 -12.90 0.16 -1.29
C LYS A 149 -14.03 -0.02 -2.31
N TYR A 150 -15.14 0.68 -2.13
CA TYR A 150 -16.27 0.64 -3.06
C TYR A 150 -15.88 1.18 -4.45
N ILE A 151 -15.21 2.33 -4.50
CA ILE A 151 -14.73 2.93 -5.76
C ILE A 151 -13.74 2.01 -6.46
N GLN A 152 -12.80 1.40 -5.73
CA GLN A 152 -11.83 0.49 -6.33
C GLN A 152 -12.47 -0.81 -6.83
N LEU A 153 -13.41 -1.39 -6.08
CA LEU A 153 -14.14 -2.57 -6.54
C LEU A 153 -14.93 -2.27 -7.82
N HIS A 154 -15.58 -1.11 -7.87
CA HIS A 154 -16.29 -0.65 -9.05
C HIS A 154 -15.35 -0.50 -10.24
N ASN A 155 -14.18 0.14 -10.09
CA ASN A 155 -13.20 0.26 -11.16
C ASN A 155 -12.68 -1.10 -11.66
N VAL A 156 -12.42 -2.07 -10.76
CA VAL A 156 -11.99 -3.42 -11.17
C VAL A 156 -13.07 -4.13 -11.98
N ILE A 157 -14.34 -4.03 -11.56
CA ILE A 157 -15.46 -4.62 -12.29
C ILE A 157 -15.57 -3.99 -13.69
N TYR A 158 -15.46 -2.67 -13.80
CA TYR A 158 -15.52 -1.97 -15.08
C TYR A 158 -14.38 -2.38 -16.02
N THR A 159 -13.14 -2.45 -15.52
CA THR A 159 -11.99 -2.87 -16.35
C THR A 159 -12.16 -4.32 -16.82
N ASN A 160 -12.62 -5.23 -15.95
CA ASN A 160 -12.87 -6.61 -16.33
C ASN A 160 -14.02 -6.74 -17.35
N CYS A 161 -15.12 -6.01 -17.16
CA CYS A 161 -16.21 -5.97 -18.15
C CYS A 161 -15.74 -5.42 -19.50
N TYR A 162 -14.90 -4.38 -19.50
CA TYR A 162 -14.36 -3.81 -20.74
C TYR A 162 -13.44 -4.81 -21.46
N LEU A 163 -12.58 -5.53 -20.72
CA LEU A 163 -11.75 -6.60 -21.27
C LEU A 163 -12.58 -7.73 -21.87
N VAL A 164 -13.64 -8.15 -21.20
CA VAL A 164 -14.56 -9.18 -21.69
C VAL A 164 -15.27 -8.72 -22.98
N ILE A 165 -15.77 -7.49 -23.02
CA ILE A 165 -16.42 -6.93 -24.21
C ILE A 165 -15.44 -6.83 -25.38
N SER A 166 -14.22 -6.33 -25.15
CA SER A 166 -13.17 -6.26 -26.18
C SER A 166 -12.77 -7.64 -26.70
N TYR A 167 -12.73 -8.66 -25.84
CA TYR A 167 -12.46 -10.04 -26.26
C TYR A 167 -13.57 -10.62 -27.14
N PHE A 168 -14.84 -10.37 -26.80
CA PHE A 168 -15.97 -10.79 -27.64
C PHE A 168 -15.99 -10.09 -29.01
N ASN A 169 -15.66 -8.80 -29.07
CA ASN A 169 -15.57 -8.08 -30.34
C ASN A 169 -14.44 -8.63 -31.22
N TYR A 170 -13.30 -9.02 -30.63
CA TYR A 170 -12.18 -9.60 -31.38
C TYR A 170 -12.52 -10.96 -32.03
N ILE A 171 -13.35 -11.78 -31.37
CA ILE A 171 -13.79 -13.08 -31.91
C ILE A 171 -14.85 -12.93 -33.00
N GLY A 172 -15.66 -11.86 -32.96
CA GLY A 172 -16.70 -11.62 -33.97
C GLY A 172 -16.18 -11.19 -35.34
N ASP A 173 -14.94 -10.68 -35.41
CA ASP A 173 -14.32 -10.18 -36.64
C ASP A 173 -13.41 -11.21 -37.36
N THR A 174 -13.34 -12.45 -36.85
CA THR A 174 -12.61 -13.58 -37.46
C THR A 174 -13.56 -14.64 -38.00
#